data_AF-A0A453GE03-F1
#
_entry.id   AF-A0A453GE03-F1
#
_cell.length_a   1.000
_cell.length_b   1.000
_cell.length_c   1.000
_cell.angle_alpha   90.00
_cell.angle_beta   90.00
_cell.angle_gamma   90.00
#
_symmetry.space_group_name_H-M   'P 1'
#
loop_
_entity.id
_entity.type
_entity.pdbx_description
1 polymer ?
#
loop_
_entity_poly.entity_id
_entity_poly.type
_entity_poly.pdbx_seq_one_letter_code
_entity_poly.pdbx_strand_id
1 'polypeptide(L)'
;KEYENFTFPMATCIVMSGIYEDDLDKADEIIYTGQGGNDLLGNHRQIGSQQLNRGNLALKNSKDNGNLIRVIRGHVAKNSYTGKIYTYDGLYKVVDDWVQKGVQGHVVYKYKLKRLEGQPSLTTTEVRFTRAEAPRKISELPGLVCDDISGGQENIPIPATNVVDDPPVPPSGFVYSKSLKISKGIKIPSDCAGCDCEGDCANNKNCSCAQLNGSDLPYVSFKNIGRLVEPKAVVFECGANCSCNRNCVNRTSQQGLQHRLEVFKTASKGWGVRTWDTILPGAPICEYVGVLKRTEEVDGLLHNNYIFDIDCLQTMKGLDGRE
;
A
#
# COMPACT_ATOMS: atom_id res chain seq x y z
N LYS A 1 -28.01 4.83 29.54
CA LYS A 1 -28.45 6.25 29.47
C LYS A 1 -28.11 6.99 28.18
N GLU A 2 -26.92 6.88 27.58
CA GLU A 2 -26.60 7.62 26.34
C GLU A 2 -27.35 7.14 25.07
N TYR A 3 -27.85 5.90 25.06
CA TYR A 3 -28.53 5.30 23.90
C TYR A 3 -30.00 4.90 24.13
N GLU A 4 -30.61 5.35 25.24
CA GLU A 4 -31.98 4.95 25.62
C GLU A 4 -33.05 5.43 24.64
N ASN A 5 -32.77 6.48 23.88
CA ASN A 5 -33.71 7.08 22.93
C ASN A 5 -33.52 6.58 21.49
N PHE A 6 -32.60 5.65 21.24
CA PHE A 6 -32.38 5.12 19.89
C PHE A 6 -33.23 3.90 19.59
N THR A 7 -33.80 3.89 18.39
CA THR A 7 -34.48 2.70 17.87
C THR A 7 -33.46 1.74 17.26
N PHE A 8 -33.44 0.49 17.73
CA PHE A 8 -32.54 -0.55 17.21
C PHE A 8 -33.27 -1.52 16.27
N PRO A 9 -32.58 -2.17 15.32
CA PRO A 9 -31.14 -2.09 15.04
C PRO A 9 -30.73 -0.75 14.39
N MET A 10 -29.45 -0.40 14.42
CA MET A 10 -28.88 0.77 13.75
C MET A 10 -27.72 0.37 12.84
N ALA A 11 -27.61 1.03 11.68
CA ALA A 11 -26.47 0.86 10.81
C ALA A 11 -25.29 1.73 11.28
N THR A 12 -24.07 1.17 11.25
CA THR A 12 -22.84 1.89 11.65
C THR A 12 -21.83 1.98 10.52
N CYS A 13 -21.92 1.09 9.53
CA CYS A 13 -21.04 1.04 8.37
C CYS A 13 -21.77 0.42 7.19
N ILE A 14 -21.51 0.94 5.99
CA ILE A 14 -21.89 0.31 4.72
C ILE A 14 -20.66 0.16 3.82
N VAL A 15 -20.71 -0.80 2.91
CA VAL A 15 -19.67 -1.04 1.91
C VAL A 15 -20.28 -0.98 0.51
N MET A 16 -19.81 -0.05 -0.31
CA MET A 16 -20.22 0.09 -1.71
C MET A 16 -19.19 -0.58 -2.62
N SER A 17 -19.50 -1.78 -3.11
CA SER A 17 -18.57 -2.60 -3.93
C SER A 17 -18.95 -2.71 -5.40
N GLY A 18 -19.95 -1.95 -5.85
CA GLY A 18 -20.49 -2.01 -7.22
C GLY A 18 -21.18 -3.33 -7.56
N ILE A 19 -21.69 -4.05 -6.55
CA ILE A 19 -22.33 -5.37 -6.72
C ILE A 19 -23.83 -5.22 -7.00
N TYR A 20 -24.47 -4.16 -6.51
CA TYR A 20 -25.87 -3.87 -6.78
C TYR A 20 -25.99 -2.94 -7.97
N GLU A 21 -26.68 -3.39 -9.01
CA GLU A 21 -26.89 -2.65 -10.26
C GLU A 21 -27.63 -1.33 -10.09
N ASP A 22 -28.41 -1.17 -9.01
CA ASP A 22 -29.19 0.04 -8.78
C ASP A 22 -28.43 1.13 -7.97
N ASP A 23 -27.20 0.89 -7.50
CA ASP A 23 -26.45 1.88 -6.71
C ASP A 23 -26.10 3.12 -7.54
N LEU A 24 -26.26 4.31 -6.97
CA LEU A 24 -25.83 5.58 -7.58
C LEU A 24 -24.82 6.27 -6.68
N ASP A 25 -23.63 6.54 -7.21
CA ASP A 25 -22.55 7.19 -6.48
C ASP A 25 -22.20 8.55 -7.10
N LYS A 26 -22.57 9.64 -6.41
CA LYS A 26 -22.19 11.01 -6.74
C LYS A 26 -21.21 11.59 -5.71
N ALA A 27 -20.34 10.73 -5.14
CA ALA A 27 -19.36 11.07 -4.12
C ALA A 27 -20.00 11.54 -2.80
N ASP A 28 -20.34 12.81 -2.66
CA ASP A 28 -20.94 13.35 -1.43
C ASP A 28 -22.40 12.94 -1.23
N GLU A 29 -23.07 12.55 -2.29
CA GLU A 29 -24.43 12.02 -2.27
C GLU A 29 -24.46 10.61 -2.88
N ILE A 30 -24.96 9.64 -2.12
CA ILE A 30 -25.09 8.26 -2.57
C ILE A 30 -26.53 7.78 -2.45
N ILE A 31 -26.97 6.98 -3.41
CA ILE A 31 -28.19 6.19 -3.31
C ILE A 31 -27.77 4.74 -3.18
N TYR A 32 -27.89 4.22 -1.97
CA TYR A 32 -27.49 2.87 -1.59
C TYR A 32 -28.68 1.92 -1.65
N THR A 33 -28.48 0.75 -2.27
CA THR A 33 -29.50 -0.29 -2.36
C THR A 33 -29.47 -1.18 -1.13
N GLY A 34 -30.64 -1.47 -0.57
CA GLY A 34 -30.80 -2.38 0.55
C GLY A 34 -30.30 -3.79 0.26
N GLN A 35 -30.12 -4.59 1.31
CA GLN A 35 -29.72 -5.98 1.18
C GLN A 35 -30.90 -6.92 0.92
N GLY A 36 -30.59 -8.14 0.46
CA GLY A 36 -31.53 -9.25 0.29
C GLY A 36 -31.90 -9.49 -1.17
N GLY A 37 -32.32 -10.71 -1.49
CA GLY A 37 -32.82 -11.11 -2.81
C GLY A 37 -31.82 -11.04 -3.97
N ASN A 38 -30.51 -11.01 -3.69
CA ASN A 38 -29.44 -10.97 -4.70
C ASN A 38 -28.85 -12.38 -4.92
N ASP A 39 -28.57 -12.73 -6.18
CA ASP A 39 -27.87 -13.96 -6.56
C ASP A 39 -26.37 -13.88 -6.28
N LEU A 40 -25.97 -14.21 -5.05
CA LEU A 40 -24.58 -14.12 -4.60
C LEU A 40 -23.61 -15.08 -5.31
N LEU A 41 -24.09 -16.17 -5.93
CA LEU A 41 -23.25 -17.20 -6.53
C LEU A 41 -23.27 -17.21 -8.06
N GLY A 42 -24.27 -16.56 -8.68
CA GLY A 42 -24.37 -16.43 -10.12
C GLY A 42 -24.04 -15.02 -10.61
N ASN A 43 -25.02 -14.33 -11.18
CA ASN A 43 -24.78 -13.08 -11.92
C ASN A 43 -24.85 -11.81 -11.04
N HIS A 44 -24.99 -11.97 -9.72
CA HIS A 44 -25.13 -10.87 -8.75
C HIS A 44 -26.35 -9.97 -8.98
N ARG A 45 -27.34 -10.43 -9.75
CA ARG A 45 -28.58 -9.68 -9.97
C ARG A 45 -29.62 -9.96 -8.91
N GLN A 46 -30.59 -9.06 -8.83
CA GLN A 46 -31.75 -9.22 -7.97
C GLN A 46 -32.65 -10.36 -8.51
N ILE A 47 -32.84 -11.42 -7.72
CA ILE A 47 -33.68 -12.59 -8.00
C ILE A 47 -34.93 -12.69 -7.11
N GLY A 48 -35.07 -11.77 -6.16
CA GLY A 48 -36.22 -11.73 -5.26
C GLY A 48 -36.44 -10.35 -4.64
N SER A 49 -37.69 -10.10 -4.22
CA SER A 49 -38.05 -8.86 -3.52
C SER A 49 -37.39 -8.77 -2.15
N GLN A 50 -36.84 -7.59 -1.86
CA GLN A 50 -36.26 -7.27 -0.57
C GLN A 50 -37.33 -7.13 0.51
N GLN A 51 -36.91 -7.23 1.78
CA GLN A 51 -37.76 -7.07 2.96
C GLN A 51 -37.17 -6.00 3.88
N LEU A 52 -38.03 -5.30 4.63
CA LEU A 52 -37.61 -4.31 5.64
C LEU A 52 -37.18 -5.02 6.93
N ASN A 53 -36.03 -5.68 6.90
CA ASN A 53 -35.43 -6.32 8.05
C ASN A 53 -33.90 -6.18 7.99
N ARG A 54 -33.19 -6.61 9.04
CA ARG A 54 -31.72 -6.61 9.11
C ARG A 54 -31.13 -5.23 8.76
N GLY A 55 -30.20 -5.15 7.81
CA GLY A 55 -29.57 -3.90 7.37
C GLY A 55 -30.55 -2.88 6.80
N ASN A 56 -31.65 -3.31 6.18
CA ASN A 56 -32.67 -2.41 5.65
C ASN A 56 -33.42 -1.69 6.78
N LEU A 57 -33.82 -2.45 7.80
CA LEU A 57 -34.41 -1.88 9.00
C LEU A 57 -33.40 -1.01 9.76
N ALA A 58 -32.13 -1.44 9.82
CA ALA A 58 -31.07 -0.70 10.49
C ALA A 58 -30.77 0.66 9.83
N LEU A 59 -30.76 0.72 8.49
CA LEU A 59 -30.58 1.97 7.74
C LEU A 59 -31.78 2.90 7.87
N LYS A 60 -33.00 2.34 7.89
CA LYS A 60 -34.22 3.12 8.16
C LYS A 60 -34.16 3.74 9.56
N ASN A 61 -33.92 2.93 10.58
CA ASN A 61 -33.80 3.44 11.95
C ASN A 61 -32.65 4.44 12.07
N SER A 62 -31.54 4.27 11.34
CA SER A 62 -30.45 5.25 11.33
C SER A 62 -30.82 6.61 10.72
N LYS A 63 -31.73 6.65 9.74
CA LYS A 63 -32.33 7.90 9.27
C LYS A 63 -33.10 8.58 10.41
N ASP A 64 -33.98 7.84 11.06
CA ASP A 64 -34.86 8.36 12.12
C ASP A 64 -34.07 8.82 13.35
N ASN A 65 -33.03 8.06 13.70
CA ASN A 65 -32.11 8.36 14.80
C ASN A 65 -31.10 9.47 14.45
N GLY A 66 -30.84 9.73 13.18
CA GLY A 66 -29.87 10.72 12.70
C GLY A 66 -28.40 10.37 12.95
N ASN A 67 -28.09 9.09 13.24
CA ASN A 67 -26.73 8.66 13.55
C ASN A 67 -25.83 8.64 12.30
N LEU A 68 -24.52 8.78 12.53
CA LEU A 68 -23.52 8.74 11.46
C LEU A 68 -23.21 7.29 11.04
N ILE A 69 -22.97 7.12 9.74
CA ILE A 69 -22.62 5.85 9.10
C ILE A 69 -21.28 6.00 8.40
N ARG A 70 -20.35 5.07 8.67
CA ARG A 70 -19.10 4.97 7.91
C ARG A 70 -19.38 4.44 6.51
N VAL A 71 -18.82 5.07 5.49
CA VAL A 71 -18.90 4.59 4.11
C VAL A 71 -17.53 4.10 3.66
N ILE A 72 -17.49 2.85 3.18
CA ILE A 72 -16.31 2.25 2.56
C ILE A 72 -16.62 1.98 1.10
N ARG A 73 -15.78 2.45 0.17
CA ARG A 73 -15.93 2.20 -1.27
C ARG A 73 -14.91 1.19 -1.77
N GLY A 74 -15.38 0.20 -2.52
CA GLY A 74 -14.55 -0.79 -3.21
C GLY A 74 -14.23 -0.33 -4.63
N HIS A 75 -12.95 -0.32 -4.98
CA HIS A 75 -12.46 0.07 -6.30
C HIS A 75 -11.76 -1.11 -6.97
N VAL A 76 -11.90 -1.23 -8.28
CA VAL A 76 -11.13 -2.21 -9.05
C VAL A 76 -9.68 -1.75 -9.12
N ALA A 77 -8.77 -2.61 -8.70
CA ALA A 77 -7.34 -2.34 -8.70
C ALA A 77 -6.61 -3.55 -9.30
N LYS A 78 -6.35 -3.52 -10.61
CA LYS A 78 -5.74 -4.64 -11.34
C LYS A 78 -4.39 -5.09 -10.76
N ASN A 79 -3.65 -4.13 -10.19
CA ASN A 79 -2.32 -4.37 -9.60
C ASN A 79 -2.39 -4.72 -8.10
N SER A 80 -3.58 -4.72 -7.47
CA SER A 80 -3.78 -5.18 -6.09
C SER A 80 -3.73 -6.71 -6.01
N TYR A 81 -3.30 -7.23 -4.86
CA TYR A 81 -3.33 -8.67 -4.54
C TYR A 81 -4.73 -9.28 -4.76
N THR A 82 -5.77 -8.59 -4.28
CA THR A 82 -7.17 -9.06 -4.31
C THR A 82 -7.93 -8.59 -5.56
N GLY A 83 -7.29 -7.86 -6.46
CA GLY A 83 -7.95 -7.20 -7.60
C GLY A 83 -8.87 -6.03 -7.20
N LYS A 84 -9.00 -5.74 -5.90
CA LYS A 84 -9.77 -4.62 -5.35
C LYS A 84 -8.98 -3.88 -4.27
N ILE A 85 -9.36 -2.64 -4.02
CA ILE A 85 -8.97 -1.88 -2.83
C ILE A 85 -10.21 -1.27 -2.20
N TYR A 86 -10.19 -1.04 -0.89
CA TYR A 86 -11.31 -0.44 -0.18
C TYR A 86 -10.84 0.85 0.50
N THR A 87 -11.52 1.95 0.22
CA THR A 87 -11.23 3.26 0.81
C THR A 87 -12.30 3.61 1.81
N TYR A 88 -11.89 4.11 2.98
CA TYR A 88 -12.81 4.74 3.91
C TYR A 88 -13.05 6.19 3.49
N ASP A 89 -14.30 6.52 3.18
CA ASP A 89 -14.67 7.80 2.56
C ASP A 89 -15.35 8.76 3.55
N GLY A 90 -15.32 8.42 4.83
CA GLY A 90 -15.81 9.25 5.92
C GLY A 90 -17.22 8.88 6.39
N LEU A 91 -17.81 9.83 7.11
CA LEU A 91 -19.09 9.74 7.78
C LEU A 91 -20.20 10.37 6.93
N TYR A 92 -21.31 9.66 6.83
CA TYR A 92 -22.51 10.05 6.11
C TYR A 92 -23.73 9.94 7.03
N LYS A 93 -24.79 10.67 6.70
CA LYS A 93 -26.12 10.51 7.30
C LYS A 93 -27.09 9.97 6.27
N VAL A 94 -27.98 9.07 6.67
CA VAL A 94 -29.14 8.72 5.85
C VAL A 94 -30.11 9.90 5.92
N VAL A 95 -30.33 10.56 4.79
CA VAL A 95 -31.21 11.74 4.70
C VAL A 95 -32.57 11.37 4.12
N ASP A 96 -32.67 10.25 3.41
CA ASP A 96 -33.95 9.75 2.91
C ASP A 96 -33.96 8.24 2.68
N ASP A 97 -35.16 7.65 2.62
CA ASP A 97 -35.40 6.24 2.27
C ASP A 97 -36.72 6.07 1.51
N TRP A 98 -36.74 5.15 0.53
CA TRP A 98 -37.97 4.81 -0.20
C TRP A 98 -37.92 3.37 -0.73
N VAL A 99 -39.07 2.90 -1.21
CA VAL A 99 -39.24 1.58 -1.81
C VAL A 99 -39.60 1.75 -3.28
N GLN A 100 -38.96 0.99 -4.16
CA GLN A 100 -39.27 0.99 -5.59
C GLN A 100 -39.13 -0.42 -6.19
N LYS A 101 -39.54 -0.57 -7.45
CA LYS A 101 -39.14 -1.74 -8.26
C LYS A 101 -37.75 -1.47 -8.83
N GLY A 102 -36.80 -2.35 -8.57
CA GLY A 102 -35.45 -2.30 -9.15
C GLY A 102 -35.45 -2.71 -10.62
N VAL A 103 -34.27 -2.71 -11.25
CA VAL A 103 -34.10 -3.03 -12.69
C VAL A 103 -34.69 -4.40 -13.07
N GLN A 104 -34.60 -5.40 -12.19
CA GLN A 104 -35.18 -6.74 -12.41
C GLN A 104 -36.67 -6.85 -12.05
N GLY A 105 -37.35 -5.74 -11.74
CA GLY A 105 -38.78 -5.71 -11.40
C GLY A 105 -39.13 -6.14 -9.97
N HIS A 106 -38.14 -6.59 -9.19
CA HIS A 106 -38.29 -6.92 -7.77
C HIS A 106 -38.31 -5.68 -6.88
N VAL A 107 -38.94 -5.78 -5.71
CA VAL A 107 -38.95 -4.69 -4.72
C VAL A 107 -37.54 -4.50 -4.17
N VAL A 108 -37.04 -3.26 -4.17
CA VAL A 108 -35.77 -2.86 -3.56
C VAL A 108 -35.98 -1.67 -2.62
N TYR A 109 -35.25 -1.65 -1.52
CA TYR A 109 -35.18 -0.51 -0.60
C TYR A 109 -34.02 0.38 -1.01
N LYS A 110 -34.25 1.70 -1.00
CA LYS A 110 -33.26 2.71 -1.36
C LYS A 110 -33.03 3.64 -0.19
N TYR A 111 -31.77 3.99 0.02
CA TYR A 111 -31.35 4.90 1.08
C TYR A 111 -30.48 5.98 0.47
N LYS A 112 -30.89 7.24 0.62
CA LYS A 112 -30.08 8.39 0.23
C LYS A 112 -29.19 8.78 1.40
N LEU A 113 -27.89 8.77 1.20
CA LEU A 113 -26.93 9.24 2.20
C LEU A 113 -26.20 10.48 1.71
N LYS A 114 -25.98 11.43 2.63
CA LYS A 114 -25.22 12.66 2.40
C LYS A 114 -24.00 12.69 3.31
N ARG A 115 -22.84 13.00 2.74
CA ARG A 115 -21.58 13.15 3.47
C ARG A 115 -21.66 14.31 4.45
N LEU A 116 -21.08 14.13 5.63
CA LEU A 116 -20.95 15.21 6.61
C LEU A 116 -19.91 16.23 6.15
N GLU A 117 -20.24 17.51 6.26
CA GLU A 117 -19.35 18.63 5.94
C GLU A 117 -18.18 18.74 6.94
N GLY A 118 -17.10 19.41 6.56
CA GLY A 118 -15.92 19.63 7.40
C GLY A 118 -14.95 18.45 7.53
N GLN A 119 -15.26 17.31 6.89
CA GLN A 119 -14.30 16.21 6.73
C GLN A 119 -13.30 16.53 5.61
N PRO A 120 -12.09 15.94 5.62
CA PRO A 120 -11.16 16.04 4.50
C PRO A 120 -11.86 15.75 3.18
N SER A 121 -11.44 16.44 2.10
CA SER A 121 -11.95 16.19 0.75
C SER A 121 -11.94 14.70 0.48
N LEU A 122 -12.95 14.20 -0.21
CA LEU A 122 -12.97 12.78 -0.56
C LEU A 122 -11.68 12.46 -1.29
N THR A 123 -10.97 11.45 -0.78
CA THR A 123 -9.69 11.01 -1.29
C THR A 123 -9.74 10.65 -2.76
N THR A 124 -10.92 10.44 -3.36
CA THR A 124 -11.12 10.33 -4.81
C THR A 124 -10.72 11.59 -5.61
N THR A 125 -10.63 12.76 -4.98
CA THR A 125 -10.16 14.03 -5.59
C THR A 125 -8.70 14.33 -5.29
N GLU A 126 -8.22 14.09 -4.06
CA GLU A 126 -6.85 14.41 -3.64
C GLU A 126 -5.86 13.25 -3.80
N VAL A 127 -6.35 12.01 -3.79
CA VAL A 127 -5.58 10.82 -4.12
C VAL A 127 -6.18 10.23 -5.39
N ARG A 128 -5.48 10.42 -6.51
CA ARG A 128 -5.89 10.02 -7.87
C ARG A 128 -6.10 8.51 -8.01
N PHE A 129 -7.08 7.93 -7.34
CA PHE A 129 -7.27 6.48 -7.27
C PHE A 129 -8.22 5.94 -8.32
N THR A 130 -8.97 6.78 -9.04
CA THR A 130 -9.59 6.45 -10.33
C THR A 130 -10.40 7.65 -10.83
N ARG A 131 -9.78 8.52 -11.65
CA ARG A 131 -10.41 9.33 -12.73
C ARG A 131 -9.51 10.46 -13.26
N ALA A 132 -8.38 10.74 -12.62
CA ALA A 132 -7.19 11.22 -13.32
C ALA A 132 -6.22 10.04 -13.31
N GLU A 133 -5.92 9.46 -14.48
CA GLU A 133 -5.01 8.32 -14.57
C GLU A 133 -3.70 8.64 -13.83
N ALA A 134 -3.23 7.74 -12.95
CA ALA A 134 -1.84 7.83 -12.49
C ALA A 134 -0.94 7.94 -13.73
N PRO A 135 0.10 8.79 -13.72
CA PRO A 135 0.93 9.03 -14.90
C PRO A 135 1.34 7.69 -15.51
N ARG A 136 0.97 7.48 -16.77
CA ARG A 136 1.37 6.27 -17.49
C ARG A 136 2.78 6.42 -18.03
N LYS A 137 3.19 7.66 -18.26
CA LYS A 137 4.48 8.04 -18.84
C LYS A 137 5.12 9.15 -18.02
N ILE A 138 6.44 9.15 -17.99
CA ILE A 138 7.25 10.19 -17.33
C ILE A 138 6.96 11.58 -17.92
N SER A 139 6.73 11.66 -19.23
CA SER A 139 6.40 12.90 -19.93
C SER A 139 5.09 13.57 -19.48
N GLU A 140 4.23 12.85 -18.76
CA GLU A 140 2.96 13.38 -18.23
C GLU A 140 3.12 14.04 -16.85
N LEU A 141 4.33 13.98 -16.27
CA LEU A 141 4.59 14.51 -14.94
C LEU A 141 4.70 16.04 -14.93
N PRO A 142 3.88 16.73 -14.13
CA PRO A 142 4.03 18.17 -13.95
C PRO A 142 5.33 18.49 -13.22
N GLY A 143 6.06 19.51 -13.69
CA GLY A 143 7.31 19.96 -13.09
C GLY A 143 8.47 18.97 -13.26
N LEU A 144 8.46 18.12 -14.29
CA LEU A 144 9.58 17.22 -14.58
C LEU A 144 10.89 18.01 -14.75
N VAL A 145 11.91 17.66 -13.96
CA VAL A 145 13.25 18.27 -13.99
C VAL A 145 14.36 17.27 -14.33
N CYS A 146 14.09 15.96 -14.23
CA CYS A 146 14.98 14.90 -14.66
C CYS A 146 14.17 13.65 -15.03
N ASP A 147 14.42 13.05 -16.19
CA ASP A 147 13.74 11.83 -16.64
C ASP A 147 14.13 10.60 -15.81
N ASP A 148 15.40 10.50 -15.42
CA ASP A 148 15.92 9.37 -14.65
C ASP A 148 17.17 9.76 -13.84
N ILE A 149 17.01 9.89 -12.53
CA ILE A 149 18.12 10.19 -11.63
C ILE A 149 19.11 9.04 -11.48
N SER A 150 18.75 7.82 -11.89
CA SER A 150 19.65 6.66 -11.84
C SER A 150 20.66 6.64 -12.99
N GLY A 151 20.40 7.41 -14.05
CA GLY A 151 21.20 7.40 -15.28
C GLY A 151 21.18 6.05 -15.99
N GLY A 152 20.06 5.34 -15.96
CA GLY A 152 19.87 4.02 -16.56
C GLY A 152 20.46 2.85 -15.78
N GLN A 153 20.93 3.07 -14.54
CA GLN A 153 21.47 1.99 -13.69
C GLN A 153 20.37 1.09 -13.12
N GLU A 154 19.17 1.63 -12.91
CA GLU A 154 18.00 0.84 -12.52
C GLU A 154 17.23 0.33 -13.74
N ASN A 155 16.57 -0.81 -13.56
CA ASN A 155 15.70 -1.36 -14.61
C ASN A 155 14.41 -0.54 -14.78
N ILE A 156 14.07 0.27 -13.77
CA ILE A 156 12.92 1.15 -13.75
C ILE A 156 13.45 2.58 -13.56
N PRO A 157 13.21 3.51 -14.51
CA PRO A 157 13.68 4.89 -14.39
C PRO A 157 13.04 5.58 -13.19
N ILE A 158 13.82 6.45 -12.52
CA ILE A 158 13.37 7.21 -11.35
C ILE A 158 13.32 8.70 -11.73
N PRO A 159 12.17 9.22 -12.21
CA PRO A 159 12.05 10.63 -12.55
C PRO A 159 12.11 11.54 -11.32
N ALA A 160 12.51 12.79 -11.54
CA ALA A 160 12.44 13.85 -10.53
C ALA A 160 11.51 14.99 -10.96
N THR A 161 10.65 15.44 -10.05
CA THR A 161 9.72 16.57 -10.27
C THR A 161 9.91 17.70 -9.26
N ASN A 162 9.81 18.94 -9.72
CA ASN A 162 9.86 20.15 -8.92
C ASN A 162 8.78 21.12 -9.36
N VAL A 163 7.73 21.24 -8.55
CA VAL A 163 6.63 22.20 -8.73
C VAL A 163 6.63 23.29 -7.65
N VAL A 164 7.70 23.36 -6.86
CA VAL A 164 7.81 24.21 -5.66
C VAL A 164 8.74 25.38 -5.92
N ASP A 165 9.91 25.12 -6.50
CA ASP A 165 10.93 26.13 -6.75
C ASP A 165 10.66 26.85 -8.10
N ASP A 166 11.03 28.13 -8.19
CA ASP A 166 11.05 28.92 -9.42
C ASP A 166 12.41 29.66 -9.55
N PRO A 167 13.29 29.30 -10.50
CA PRO A 167 13.11 28.24 -11.49
C PRO A 167 13.17 26.83 -10.88
N PRO A 168 12.49 25.84 -11.48
CA PRO A 168 12.55 24.46 -11.01
C PRO A 168 13.92 23.86 -11.32
N VAL A 169 14.61 23.37 -10.29
CA VAL A 169 15.94 22.76 -10.41
C VAL A 169 15.91 21.26 -10.09
N PRO A 170 16.68 20.42 -10.81
CA PRO A 170 16.82 19.01 -10.50
C PRO A 170 17.68 18.78 -9.24
N PRO A 171 17.58 17.59 -8.61
CA PRO A 171 18.54 17.20 -7.59
C PRO A 171 19.96 17.18 -8.18
N SER A 172 20.93 17.79 -7.51
CA SER A 172 22.31 17.92 -7.97
C SER A 172 23.31 17.56 -6.87
N GLY A 173 24.58 17.34 -7.25
CA GLY A 173 25.67 17.13 -6.28
C GLY A 173 25.77 15.71 -5.73
N PHE A 174 25.12 14.74 -6.36
CA PHE A 174 25.26 13.32 -6.04
C PHE A 174 25.51 12.49 -7.30
N VAL A 175 26.15 11.34 -7.14
CA VAL A 175 26.36 10.35 -8.20
C VAL A 175 25.60 9.09 -7.80
N TYR A 176 24.63 8.68 -8.61
CA TYR A 176 23.84 7.48 -8.34
C TYR A 176 24.72 6.22 -8.35
N SER A 177 24.47 5.29 -7.44
CA SER A 177 25.15 4.00 -7.37
C SER A 177 24.16 2.92 -6.95
N LYS A 178 24.16 1.81 -7.69
CA LYS A 178 23.35 0.62 -7.37
C LYS A 178 23.97 -0.31 -6.32
N SER A 179 25.28 -0.18 -6.11
CA SER A 179 26.05 -1.04 -5.22
C SER A 179 26.72 -0.23 -4.11
N LEU A 180 26.81 -0.79 -2.91
CA LEU A 180 27.63 -0.24 -1.83
C LEU A 180 29.08 -0.03 -2.29
N LYS A 181 29.64 1.14 -1.96
CA LYS A 181 31.07 1.42 -2.13
C LYS A 181 31.76 1.23 -0.79
N ILE A 182 32.66 0.26 -0.70
CA ILE A 182 33.33 -0.09 0.56
C ILE A 182 34.62 0.72 0.66
N SER A 183 34.78 1.46 1.76
CA SER A 183 36.01 2.22 2.03
C SER A 183 37.18 1.29 2.33
N LYS A 184 38.39 1.65 1.89
CA LYS A 184 39.60 0.80 1.95
C LYS A 184 39.92 0.23 3.33
N GLY A 185 39.50 0.91 4.40
CA GLY A 185 39.77 0.51 5.78
C GLY A 185 38.87 -0.59 6.31
N ILE A 186 37.78 -0.96 5.63
CA ILE A 186 36.79 -1.91 6.12
C ILE A 186 37.17 -3.34 5.75
N LYS A 187 37.24 -4.21 6.75
CA LYS A 187 37.47 -5.65 6.54
C LYS A 187 36.17 -6.30 6.08
N ILE A 188 36.19 -6.91 4.90
CA ILE A 188 35.05 -7.65 4.36
C ILE A 188 35.05 -9.05 5.00
N PRO A 189 33.95 -9.48 5.63
CA PRO A 189 33.83 -10.84 6.16
C PRO A 189 33.96 -11.90 5.06
N SER A 190 34.35 -13.12 5.44
CA SER A 190 34.32 -14.26 4.53
C SER A 190 32.90 -14.65 4.14
N ASP A 191 32.72 -15.17 2.93
CA ASP A 191 31.42 -15.63 2.46
C ASP A 191 30.87 -16.78 3.33
N CYS A 192 29.55 -16.80 3.52
CA CYS A 192 28.86 -17.92 4.15
C CYS A 192 28.83 -19.15 3.23
N ALA A 193 28.74 -20.36 3.80
CA ALA A 193 28.75 -21.63 3.07
C ALA A 193 27.61 -21.77 2.05
N GLY A 194 26.47 -21.10 2.27
CA GLY A 194 25.29 -21.19 1.43
C GLY A 194 24.48 -22.47 1.63
N CYS A 195 23.44 -22.66 0.81
CA CYS A 195 22.62 -23.87 0.78
C CYS A 195 22.84 -24.62 -0.54
N ASP A 196 22.66 -25.93 -0.51
CA ASP A 196 22.73 -26.83 -1.65
C ASP A 196 21.36 -27.09 -2.31
N CYS A 197 20.33 -26.32 -1.94
CA CYS A 197 18.97 -26.50 -2.46
C CYS A 197 18.92 -26.37 -3.99
N GLU A 198 18.22 -27.30 -4.65
CA GLU A 198 17.84 -27.18 -6.05
C GLU A 198 16.53 -26.40 -6.19
N GLY A 199 16.49 -25.43 -7.10
CA GLY A 199 15.28 -24.63 -7.34
C GLY A 199 15.06 -23.54 -6.29
N ASP A 200 13.82 -23.43 -5.79
CA ASP A 200 13.43 -22.45 -4.76
C ASP A 200 13.52 -23.07 -3.35
N CYS A 201 14.15 -22.36 -2.41
CA CYS A 201 14.32 -22.82 -1.03
C CYS A 201 12.99 -23.02 -0.29
N ALA A 202 11.88 -22.39 -0.71
CA ALA A 202 10.56 -22.61 -0.15
C ALA A 202 10.09 -24.07 -0.28
N ASN A 203 10.63 -24.81 -1.25
CA ASN A 203 10.28 -26.20 -1.49
C ASN A 203 11.14 -27.19 -0.68
N ASN A 204 12.16 -26.71 0.05
CA ASN A 204 13.09 -27.56 0.78
C ASN A 204 13.09 -27.23 2.29
N LYS A 205 12.47 -28.11 3.08
CA LYS A 205 12.40 -27.98 4.54
C LYS A 205 13.77 -28.10 5.25
N ASN A 206 14.78 -28.63 4.58
CA ASN A 206 16.12 -28.82 5.14
C ASN A 206 17.11 -27.72 4.68
N CYS A 207 16.61 -26.61 4.16
CA CYS A 207 17.47 -25.51 3.70
C CYS A 207 18.30 -24.92 4.85
N SER A 208 19.63 -24.93 4.71
CA SER A 208 20.55 -24.33 5.69
C SER A 208 20.30 -22.82 5.88
N CYS A 209 19.91 -22.10 4.82
CA CYS A 209 19.54 -20.68 4.93
C CYS A 209 18.24 -20.47 5.73
N ALA A 210 17.28 -21.40 5.64
CA ALA A 210 16.08 -21.35 6.49
C ALA A 210 16.44 -21.59 7.96
N GLN A 211 17.35 -22.52 8.25
CA GLN A 211 17.84 -22.77 9.62
C GLN A 211 18.45 -21.53 10.26
N LEU A 212 19.21 -20.72 9.51
CA LEU A 212 19.73 -19.43 9.99
C LEU A 212 18.63 -18.43 10.39
N ASN A 213 17.42 -18.57 9.82
CA ASN A 213 16.26 -17.72 10.12
C ASN A 213 15.31 -18.32 11.17
N GLY A 214 15.69 -19.42 11.83
CA GLY A 214 14.83 -20.13 12.80
C GLY A 214 14.04 -21.29 12.21
N SER A 215 14.51 -21.86 11.09
CA SER A 215 13.92 -22.99 10.32
C SER A 215 12.82 -22.61 9.33
N ASP A 216 12.28 -21.40 9.39
CA ASP A 216 11.35 -20.87 8.40
C ASP A 216 12.01 -19.78 7.56
N LEU A 217 11.64 -19.69 6.28
CA LEU A 217 12.06 -18.57 5.44
C LEU A 217 11.36 -17.28 5.90
N PRO A 218 12.07 -16.14 5.91
CA PRO A 218 11.52 -14.87 6.38
C PRO A 218 10.57 -14.22 5.37
N TYR A 219 10.52 -14.74 4.15
CA TYR A 219 9.76 -14.18 3.03
C TYR A 219 8.70 -15.15 2.52
N VAL A 220 7.58 -14.59 2.08
CA VAL A 220 6.58 -15.25 1.23
C VAL A 220 6.56 -14.61 -0.14
N SER A 221 6.17 -15.35 -1.18
CA SER A 221 6.05 -14.81 -2.54
C SER A 221 4.63 -14.95 -3.06
N PHE A 222 4.12 -13.90 -3.69
CA PHE A 222 2.88 -13.95 -4.46
C PHE A 222 3.03 -13.15 -5.75
N LYS A 223 2.68 -13.76 -6.89
CA LYS A 223 2.86 -13.16 -8.22
C LYS A 223 4.28 -12.60 -8.44
N ASN A 224 5.30 -13.34 -7.97
CA ASN A 224 6.72 -12.97 -8.03
C ASN A 224 7.14 -11.75 -7.21
N ILE A 225 6.29 -11.28 -6.28
CA ILE A 225 6.65 -10.24 -5.31
C ILE A 225 6.94 -10.93 -3.98
N GLY A 226 8.21 -10.92 -3.57
CA GLY A 226 8.64 -11.34 -2.25
C GLY A 226 8.23 -10.33 -1.18
N ARG A 227 7.75 -10.82 -0.04
CA ARG A 227 7.26 -10.00 1.08
C ARG A 227 7.78 -10.57 2.39
N LEU A 228 8.37 -9.71 3.20
CA LEU A 228 8.79 -10.03 4.56
C LEU A 228 7.54 -10.33 5.39
N VAL A 229 7.53 -11.46 6.08
CA VAL A 229 6.40 -11.89 6.91
C VAL A 229 6.24 -10.99 8.12
N GLU A 230 7.36 -10.71 8.80
CA GLU A 230 7.44 -9.91 10.01
C GLU A 230 8.83 -9.28 10.17
N PRO A 231 8.98 -8.17 10.90
CA PRO A 231 10.28 -7.62 11.23
C PRO A 231 11.14 -8.64 11.99
N LYS A 232 12.40 -8.79 11.58
CA LYS A 232 13.40 -9.58 12.29
C LYS A 232 14.61 -8.70 12.59
N ALA A 233 15.31 -9.00 13.68
CA ALA A 233 16.53 -8.29 14.04
C ALA A 233 17.61 -8.41 12.95
N VAL A 234 17.65 -9.55 12.26
CA VAL A 234 18.44 -9.78 11.06
C VAL A 234 17.73 -10.84 10.20
N VAL A 235 17.85 -10.71 8.89
CA VAL A 235 17.36 -11.66 7.90
C VAL A 235 18.56 -12.28 7.16
N PHE A 236 18.61 -13.60 7.08
CA PHE A 236 19.66 -14.32 6.35
C PHE A 236 19.16 -14.76 4.98
N GLU A 237 19.52 -14.01 3.95
CA GLU A 237 19.22 -14.37 2.57
C GLU A 237 20.19 -15.39 1.98
N CYS A 238 19.77 -16.07 0.91
CA CYS A 238 20.66 -16.90 0.12
C CYS A 238 21.71 -16.03 -0.58
N GLY A 239 22.98 -16.40 -0.47
CA GLY A 239 24.13 -15.65 -1.00
C GLY A 239 24.70 -16.22 -2.30
N ALA A 240 25.91 -15.79 -2.67
CA ALA A 240 26.59 -16.22 -3.89
C ALA A 240 26.92 -17.73 -3.90
N ASN A 241 27.14 -18.33 -2.72
CA ASN A 241 27.48 -19.75 -2.56
C ASN A 241 26.25 -20.68 -2.49
N CYS A 242 25.02 -20.16 -2.59
CA CYS A 242 23.82 -20.99 -2.62
C CYS A 242 23.53 -21.51 -4.04
N SER A 243 23.22 -22.80 -4.17
CA SER A 243 22.82 -23.46 -5.42
C SER A 243 21.40 -23.13 -5.88
N CYS A 244 20.59 -22.49 -5.04
CA CYS A 244 19.21 -22.13 -5.36
C CYS A 244 19.13 -21.09 -6.47
N ASN A 245 17.99 -21.06 -7.16
CA ASN A 245 17.76 -20.19 -8.31
C ASN A 245 17.92 -18.70 -7.94
N ARG A 246 18.24 -17.87 -8.95
CA ARG A 246 18.30 -16.39 -8.79
C ARG A 246 16.98 -15.77 -8.35
N ASN A 247 15.86 -16.42 -8.67
CA ASN A 247 14.51 -15.98 -8.30
C ASN A 247 14.01 -16.65 -7.00
N CYS A 248 14.89 -17.31 -6.23
CA CYS A 248 14.53 -17.90 -4.95
C CYS A 248 13.87 -16.86 -4.04
N VAL A 249 12.77 -17.21 -3.37
CA VAL A 249 12.09 -16.30 -2.45
C VAL A 249 13.01 -15.77 -1.34
N ASN A 250 14.03 -16.54 -0.95
CA ASN A 250 15.03 -16.10 0.02
C ASN A 250 16.15 -15.22 -0.58
N ARG A 251 15.93 -14.63 -1.75
CA ARG A 251 16.74 -13.58 -2.39
C ARG A 251 15.89 -12.34 -2.69
N THR A 252 14.85 -12.10 -1.89
CA THR A 252 13.81 -11.09 -2.16
C THR A 252 14.38 -9.67 -2.27
N SER A 253 15.25 -9.24 -1.34
CA SER A 253 15.83 -7.89 -1.39
C SER A 253 16.88 -7.72 -2.50
N GLN A 254 17.48 -8.81 -2.98
CA GLN A 254 18.48 -8.82 -4.07
C GLN A 254 17.87 -8.59 -5.46
N GLN A 255 16.54 -8.63 -5.63
CA GLN A 255 15.89 -8.50 -6.94
C GLN A 255 15.95 -7.07 -7.52
N GLY A 256 16.49 -6.11 -6.76
CA GLY A 256 16.56 -4.71 -7.15
C GLY A 256 15.19 -4.04 -7.14
N LEU A 257 15.11 -2.84 -7.71
CA LEU A 257 13.91 -2.01 -7.67
C LEU A 257 12.71 -2.67 -8.38
N GLN A 258 11.61 -2.86 -7.64
CA GLN A 258 10.36 -3.46 -8.15
C GLN A 258 9.23 -2.44 -8.37
N HIS A 259 9.39 -1.22 -7.87
CA HIS A 259 8.34 -0.19 -7.87
C HIS A 259 8.78 1.03 -8.67
N ARG A 260 7.84 1.67 -9.37
CA ARG A 260 8.05 2.97 -10.02
C ARG A 260 8.08 4.05 -8.96
N LEU A 261 9.29 4.52 -8.67
CA LEU A 261 9.55 5.60 -7.71
C LEU A 261 9.67 6.94 -8.44
N GLU A 262 9.37 8.01 -7.72
CA GLU A 262 9.55 9.38 -8.17
C GLU A 262 10.15 10.20 -7.03
N VAL A 263 11.21 10.94 -7.35
CA VAL A 263 11.77 11.95 -6.48
C VAL A 263 11.01 13.25 -6.68
N PHE A 264 10.49 13.86 -5.62
CA PHE A 264 9.69 15.08 -5.74
C PHE A 264 10.13 16.14 -4.73
N LYS A 265 10.14 17.40 -5.17
CA LYS A 265 10.42 18.53 -4.29
C LYS A 265 9.24 18.74 -3.34
N THR A 266 9.53 18.80 -2.05
CA THR A 266 8.54 19.12 -1.01
C THR A 266 8.60 20.60 -0.65
N ALA A 267 7.53 21.13 -0.09
CA ALA A 267 7.45 22.54 0.32
C ALA A 267 8.46 22.94 1.42
N SER A 268 8.83 22.02 2.32
CA SER A 268 9.62 22.37 3.51
C SER A 268 10.66 21.34 3.95
N LYS A 269 10.72 20.15 3.33
CA LYS A 269 11.59 19.04 3.76
C LYS A 269 12.66 18.69 2.73
N GLY A 270 12.88 19.55 1.73
CA GLY A 270 13.76 19.25 0.61
C GLY A 270 13.14 18.22 -0.34
N TRP A 271 13.91 17.20 -0.72
CA TRP A 271 13.47 16.14 -1.65
C TRP A 271 12.83 14.97 -0.89
N GLY A 272 11.73 14.46 -1.42
CA GLY A 272 11.08 13.24 -0.95
C GLY A 272 10.99 12.18 -2.04
N VAL A 273 10.63 10.96 -1.67
CA VAL A 273 10.37 9.85 -2.59
C VAL A 273 8.91 9.42 -2.45
N ARG A 274 8.23 9.18 -3.57
CA ARG A 274 6.89 8.59 -3.62
C ARG A 274 6.83 7.49 -4.67
N THR A 275 5.79 6.67 -4.61
CA THR A 275 5.55 5.55 -5.53
C THR A 275 4.35 5.82 -6.42
N TRP A 276 4.39 5.33 -7.66
CA TRP A 276 3.22 5.28 -8.55
C TRP A 276 2.46 3.96 -8.43
N ASP A 277 3.08 2.98 -7.78
CA ASP A 277 2.55 1.65 -7.56
C ASP A 277 2.08 1.47 -6.12
N THR A 278 1.07 0.64 -5.91
CA THR A 278 0.72 0.19 -4.57
C THR A 278 1.82 -0.70 -4.01
N ILE A 279 2.35 -0.35 -2.84
CA ILE A 279 3.33 -1.16 -2.11
C ILE A 279 2.58 -2.07 -1.15
N LEU A 280 2.78 -3.38 -1.27
CA LEU A 280 2.18 -4.35 -0.35
C LEU A 280 2.97 -4.38 0.97
N PRO A 281 2.31 -4.60 2.12
CA PRO A 281 3.01 -4.74 3.39
C PRO A 281 4.11 -5.82 3.34
N GLY A 282 5.31 -5.47 3.76
CA GLY A 282 6.48 -6.35 3.74
C GLY A 282 7.21 -6.43 2.39
N ALA A 283 6.71 -5.81 1.31
CA ALA A 283 7.43 -5.76 0.04
C ALA A 283 8.69 -4.88 0.17
N PRO A 284 9.85 -5.33 -0.37
CA PRO A 284 11.05 -4.51 -0.37
C PRO A 284 10.87 -3.29 -1.28
N ILE A 285 11.39 -2.13 -0.85
CA ILE A 285 11.37 -0.90 -1.65
C ILE A 285 12.72 -0.74 -2.36
N CYS A 286 13.77 -0.48 -1.59
CA CYS A 286 15.15 -0.36 -2.06
C CYS A 286 16.13 -0.49 -0.88
N GLU A 287 17.39 -0.81 -1.19
CA GLU A 287 18.50 -0.78 -0.23
C GLU A 287 18.95 0.67 0.01
N TYR A 288 19.39 0.98 1.23
CA TYR A 288 20.09 2.24 1.51
C TYR A 288 21.54 2.14 0.98
N VAL A 289 21.73 2.49 -0.29
CA VAL A 289 23.04 2.39 -0.95
C VAL A 289 23.84 3.67 -0.74
N GLY A 290 25.11 3.51 -0.34
CA GLY A 290 26.04 4.61 -0.20
C GLY A 290 27.49 4.15 -0.12
N VAL A 291 28.33 5.00 0.46
CA VAL A 291 29.72 4.65 0.79
C VAL A 291 29.75 4.12 2.23
N LEU A 292 30.04 2.83 2.38
CA LEU A 292 30.21 2.22 3.69
C LEU A 292 31.51 2.77 4.31
N LYS A 293 31.38 3.40 5.47
CA LYS A 293 32.45 4.00 6.26
C LYS A 293 32.33 3.54 7.71
N ARG A 294 33.44 3.61 8.43
CA ARG A 294 33.39 3.48 9.89
C ARG A 294 32.90 4.78 10.52
N THR A 295 32.25 4.68 11.67
CA THR A 295 31.68 5.83 12.39
C THR A 295 32.74 6.91 12.66
N GLU A 296 33.97 6.52 13.02
CA GLU A 296 35.04 7.48 13.33
C GLU A 296 35.52 8.28 12.10
N GLU A 297 35.24 7.81 10.88
CA GLU A 297 35.56 8.52 9.62
C GLU A 297 34.49 9.55 9.24
N VAL A 298 33.36 9.55 9.94
CA VAL A 298 32.18 10.37 9.68
C VAL A 298 31.94 11.36 10.84
N ASP A 299 32.44 11.05 12.04
CA ASP A 299 32.46 11.94 13.20
C ASP A 299 33.09 13.30 12.86
N GLY A 300 32.32 14.38 12.99
CA GLY A 300 32.71 15.74 12.64
C GLY A 300 32.11 16.28 11.33
N LEU A 301 31.45 15.45 10.53
CA LEU A 301 30.61 15.90 9.40
C LEU A 301 29.24 16.40 9.92
N LEU A 302 29.28 17.43 10.75
CA LEU A 302 28.15 17.97 11.52
C LEU A 302 26.91 18.39 10.69
N HIS A 303 26.95 18.36 9.37
CA HIS A 303 25.89 18.88 8.48
C HIS A 303 25.50 17.90 7.36
N ASN A 304 25.95 16.63 7.39
CA ASN A 304 25.55 15.67 6.37
C ASN A 304 24.28 14.91 6.79
N ASN A 305 23.16 15.25 6.13
CA ASN A 305 21.85 14.65 6.41
C ASN A 305 21.59 13.32 5.67
N TYR A 306 22.62 12.72 5.06
CA TYR A 306 22.50 11.50 4.23
C TYR A 306 23.32 10.32 4.77
N ILE A 307 23.49 10.25 6.09
CA ILE A 307 24.17 9.14 6.77
C ILE A 307 23.12 8.22 7.41
N PHE A 308 23.32 6.92 7.29
CA PHE A 308 22.49 5.90 7.94
C PHE A 308 23.38 4.98 8.77
N ASP A 309 23.17 4.97 10.08
CA ASP A 309 23.94 4.12 11.00
C ASP A 309 23.41 2.68 10.96
N ILE A 310 24.33 1.72 10.78
CA ILE A 310 24.00 0.29 10.75
C ILE A 310 24.14 -0.26 12.17
N ASP A 311 23.05 -0.32 12.92
CA ASP A 311 23.01 -0.93 14.26
C ASP A 311 21.97 -2.05 14.35
N CYS A 312 22.39 -3.25 13.93
CA CYS A 312 21.62 -4.47 14.14
C CYS A 312 21.82 -5.06 15.55
N LEU A 313 22.89 -4.67 16.26
CA LEU A 313 23.25 -5.26 17.56
C LEU A 313 22.31 -4.80 18.67
N GLN A 314 21.92 -3.53 18.70
CA GLN A 314 20.92 -3.04 19.65
C GLN A 314 19.57 -3.72 19.45
N THR A 315 19.18 -3.91 18.19
CA THR A 315 17.96 -4.62 17.80
C THR A 315 18.01 -6.09 18.21
N MET A 316 19.11 -6.79 17.92
CA MET A 316 19.30 -8.20 18.31
C MET A 316 19.36 -8.41 19.83
N LYS A 317 19.85 -7.41 20.58
CA LYS A 317 19.93 -7.45 22.04
C LYS A 317 18.62 -7.01 22.73
N GLY A 318 17.60 -6.60 21.96
CA GLY A 318 16.31 -6.15 22.49
C GLY A 318 16.40 -4.91 23.39
N LEU A 319 17.46 -4.10 23.21
CA LEU A 319 17.74 -2.96 24.09
C LEU A 319 16.88 -1.75 23.77
N ASP A 320 16.38 -1.67 22.54
CA ASP A 320 15.34 -0.72 22.14
C ASP A 320 14.07 -1.51 21.77
N GLY A 321 13.02 -1.37 22.59
CA GLY A 321 11.67 -1.71 22.18
C GLY A 321 11.21 -0.73 21.11
N ARG A 322 11.58 -0.97 19.85
CA ARG A 322 10.96 -0.27 18.72
C ARG A 322 9.68 -1.02 18.38
N GLU A 323 8.55 -0.34 18.58
CA GLU A 323 7.22 -0.72 18.06
C GLU A 323 7.23 -0.83 16.53
#